data_AF-A0A940ZW04-F1
#
_entry.id   AF-A0A940ZW04-F1
#
_cell.length_a   1.000
_cell.length_b   1.000
_cell.length_c   1.000
_cell.angle_alpha   90.00
_cell.angle_beta   90.00
_cell.angle_gamma   90.00
#
_symmetry.space_group_name_H-M   'P 1'
#
loop_
_entity.id
_entity.type
_entity.pdbx_description
1 polymer ?
#
loop_
_entity_poly.entity_id
_entity_poly.type
_entity_poly.pdbx_seq_one_letter_code
_entity_poly.pdbx_strand_id
1 'polypeptide(L)'
;MEKTWIKYSYIFTIAFFILGLFNIIFAWIGFFCLIMPFAFVIKDNKRTWCQSYCPRSNLFTRLFSRIGLHLTAPKWLMRGTGKRIMLTYFSINFLMICLSTLMVFMDKRDPLEKIRFLMAFQLPWNMPNLLYIGVIPDWAVHLGFRVYSMMFTTTIIGLLLSGIYKARTWCAICPMGTLSSMALRKHNTLVANNLLANNKQ
;
A
#
# COMPACT_ATOMS: atom_id res chain seq x y z
N MET A 1 23.47 -12.45 -3.35
CA MET A 1 22.85 -11.73 -2.21
C MET A 1 21.43 -11.22 -2.49
N GLU A 2 21.06 -10.92 -3.75
CA GLU A 2 19.73 -10.38 -4.12
C GLU A 2 18.55 -11.31 -3.74
N LYS A 3 18.71 -12.64 -3.88
CA LYS A 3 17.65 -13.61 -3.57
C LYS A 3 17.32 -13.71 -2.07
N THR A 4 18.27 -13.44 -1.17
CA THR A 4 18.06 -13.56 0.28
C THR A 4 17.23 -12.40 0.84
N TRP A 5 17.49 -11.17 0.37
CA TRP A 5 16.71 -10.00 0.76
C TRP A 5 15.25 -10.10 0.28
N ILE A 6 15.04 -10.58 -0.94
CA ILE A 6 13.70 -10.91 -1.44
C ILE A 6 13.06 -11.98 -0.56
N LYS A 7 13.82 -12.96 -0.04
CA LYS A 7 13.30 -14.01 0.83
C LYS A 7 12.80 -13.49 2.18
N TYR A 8 13.42 -12.44 2.73
CA TYR A 8 13.11 -11.89 4.06
C TYR A 8 12.15 -10.68 4.07
N SER A 9 11.75 -10.16 2.91
CA SER A 9 10.89 -8.96 2.86
C SER A 9 9.56 -9.10 3.61
N TYR A 10 9.01 -10.31 3.73
CA TYR A 10 7.77 -10.56 4.49
C TYR A 10 7.90 -10.22 5.98
N ILE A 11 9.11 -10.31 6.56
CA ILE A 11 9.37 -9.99 7.97
C ILE A 11 9.04 -8.52 8.23
N PHE A 12 9.27 -7.64 7.25
CA PHE A 12 8.95 -6.22 7.37
C PHE A 12 7.44 -5.97 7.56
N THR A 13 6.59 -6.70 6.85
CA THR A 13 5.12 -6.58 7.02
C THR A 13 4.66 -7.11 8.37
N ILE A 14 5.22 -8.24 8.82
CA ILE A 14 4.90 -8.81 10.13
C ILE A 14 5.36 -7.87 11.25
N ALA A 15 6.61 -7.41 11.19
CA ALA A 15 7.17 -6.47 12.16
C ALA A 15 6.34 -5.18 12.21
N PHE A 16 5.93 -4.63 11.06
CA PHE A 16 5.08 -3.44 11.00
C PHE A 16 3.74 -3.63 11.73
N PHE A 17 3.07 -4.78 11.54
CA PHE A 17 1.80 -5.05 12.24
C PHE A 17 1.99 -5.22 13.74
N ILE A 18 3.04 -5.93 14.16
CA ILE A 18 3.38 -6.13 15.57
C ILE A 18 3.71 -4.77 16.21
N LEU A 19 4.62 -3.99 15.61
CA LEU A 19 5.01 -2.66 16.10
C LEU A 19 3.82 -1.70 16.17
N GLY A 20 2.94 -1.71 15.17
CA GLY A 20 1.74 -0.87 15.16
C GLY A 20 0.67 -1.27 16.19
N LEU A 21 0.68 -2.52 16.67
CA LEU A 21 -0.16 -2.95 17.80
C LEU A 21 0.41 -2.51 19.15
N PHE A 22 1.73 -2.40 19.27
CA PHE A 22 2.40 -1.97 20.51
C PHE A 22 2.50 -0.45 20.64
N ASN A 23 2.71 0.29 19.55
CA ASN A 23 2.85 1.75 19.58
C ASN A 23 2.54 2.40 18.21
N ILE A 24 1.61 3.35 18.19
CA ILE A 24 1.17 4.03 16.97
C ILE A 24 2.24 4.94 16.34
N ILE A 25 3.25 5.38 17.10
CA ILE A 25 4.32 6.26 16.63
C ILE A 25 5.16 5.59 15.53
N PHE A 26 5.32 4.25 15.60
CA PHE A 26 6.03 3.51 14.56
C PHE A 26 5.28 3.45 13.22
N ALA A 27 4.02 3.93 13.15
CA ALA A 27 3.27 4.02 11.90
C ALA A 27 3.92 4.95 10.85
N TRP A 28 4.87 5.82 11.25
CA TRP A 28 5.71 6.59 10.32
C TRP A 28 6.49 5.70 9.35
N ILE A 29 6.84 4.47 9.75
CA ILE A 29 7.46 3.46 8.87
C ILE A 29 6.53 3.11 7.70
N GLY A 30 5.22 3.24 7.88
CA GLY A 30 4.22 3.05 6.82
C GLY A 30 4.37 4.06 5.67
N PHE A 31 4.83 5.28 5.95
CA PHE A 31 5.09 6.30 4.92
C PHE A 31 6.25 5.88 4.01
N PHE A 32 7.30 5.30 4.61
CA PHE A 32 8.42 4.73 3.85
C PHE A 32 7.95 3.60 2.93
N CYS A 33 7.04 2.73 3.39
CA CYS A 33 6.46 1.67 2.58
C CYS A 33 5.61 2.20 1.40
N LEU A 34 4.98 3.37 1.55
CA LEU A 34 4.20 4.02 0.50
C LEU A 34 5.09 4.76 -0.52
N ILE A 35 6.23 5.32 -0.09
CA ILE A 35 7.16 6.04 -0.97
C ILE A 35 8.04 5.09 -1.79
N MET A 36 8.53 4.01 -1.17
CA MET A 36 9.39 3.00 -1.80
C MET A 36 8.97 2.56 -3.22
N PRO A 37 7.70 2.19 -3.49
CA PRO A 37 7.28 1.83 -4.85
C PRO A 37 7.50 2.96 -5.88
N PHE A 38 7.34 4.22 -5.50
CA PHE A 38 7.55 5.35 -6.41
C PHE A 38 9.04 5.60 -6.65
N ALA A 39 9.86 5.56 -5.61
CA ALA A 39 11.30 5.73 -5.72
C ALA A 39 11.92 4.69 -6.68
N PHE A 40 11.51 3.42 -6.56
CA PHE A 40 11.98 2.35 -7.44
C PHE A 40 11.47 2.47 -8.88
N VAL A 41 10.25 2.96 -9.10
CA VAL A 41 9.72 3.17 -10.46
C VAL A 41 10.49 4.28 -11.19
N ILE A 42 10.87 5.34 -10.48
CA ILE A 42 11.65 6.44 -11.04
C ILE A 42 13.08 5.98 -11.38
N LYS A 43 13.70 5.16 -10.52
CA LYS A 43 15.09 4.72 -10.69
C LYS A 43 15.25 3.59 -11.71
N ASP A 44 14.46 2.52 -11.61
CA ASP A 44 14.69 1.30 -12.40
C ASP A 44 13.90 1.28 -13.71
N ASN A 45 12.94 2.20 -13.89
CA ASN A 45 12.01 2.23 -15.04
C ASN A 45 11.39 0.85 -15.34
N LYS A 46 11.23 0.03 -14.30
CA LYS A 46 10.72 -1.34 -14.33
C LYS A 46 9.83 -1.56 -13.12
N ARG A 47 8.97 -2.59 -13.18
CA ARG A 47 8.05 -2.95 -12.06
C ARG A 47 8.75 -3.77 -10.98
N THR A 48 10.02 -3.50 -10.70
CA THR A 48 10.88 -4.29 -9.80
C THR A 48 10.28 -4.39 -8.40
N TRP A 49 9.72 -3.29 -7.89
CA TRP A 49 9.07 -3.28 -6.58
C TRP A 49 7.87 -4.23 -6.48
N CYS A 50 6.96 -4.17 -7.45
CA CYS A 50 5.74 -4.99 -7.44
C CYS A 50 6.00 -6.45 -7.82
N GLN A 51 7.05 -6.73 -8.59
CA GLN A 51 7.38 -8.09 -9.05
C GLN A 51 8.27 -8.86 -8.08
N SER A 52 9.21 -8.19 -7.41
CA SER A 52 10.26 -8.85 -6.63
C SER A 52 10.32 -8.40 -5.17
N TYR A 53 10.04 -7.14 -4.85
CA TYR A 53 10.34 -6.59 -3.51
C TYR A 53 9.13 -6.37 -2.61
N CYS A 54 7.89 -6.42 -3.12
CA CYS A 54 6.70 -6.13 -2.32
C CYS A 54 6.58 -7.09 -1.12
N PRO A 55 6.81 -6.59 0.12
CA PRO A 55 6.94 -7.43 1.31
C PRO A 55 5.64 -8.19 1.62
N ARG A 56 4.51 -7.56 1.31
CA ARG A 56 3.17 -8.10 1.52
C ARG A 56 2.78 -9.18 0.51
N SER A 57 3.16 -9.05 -0.76
CA SER A 57 2.90 -10.09 -1.76
C SER A 57 3.73 -11.35 -1.49
N ASN A 58 4.95 -11.16 -1.00
CA ASN A 58 5.78 -12.25 -0.53
C ASN A 58 5.15 -12.96 0.69
N LEU A 59 4.61 -12.20 1.65
CA LEU A 59 3.85 -12.75 2.78
C LEU A 59 2.70 -13.66 2.31
N PHE A 60 1.86 -13.18 1.39
CA PHE A 60 0.73 -13.96 0.89
C PHE A 60 1.17 -15.18 0.07
N THR A 61 2.22 -15.05 -0.73
CA THR A 61 2.77 -16.17 -1.50
C THR A 61 3.27 -17.27 -0.57
N ARG A 62 3.91 -16.92 0.55
CA ARG A 62 4.35 -17.90 1.56
C ARG A 62 3.20 -18.51 2.34
N LEU A 63 2.26 -17.68 2.79
CA LEU A 63 1.13 -18.12 3.61
C LEU A 63 0.17 -19.03 2.84
N PHE A 64 -0.11 -18.71 1.58
CA PHE A 64 -1.09 -19.45 0.76
C PHE A 64 -0.47 -20.42 -0.25
N SER A 65 0.86 -20.53 -0.35
CA SER A 65 1.51 -21.57 -1.17
C SER A 65 1.13 -23.00 -0.74
N ARG A 66 0.65 -23.20 0.49
CA ARG A 66 0.28 -24.52 1.04
C ARG A 66 -1.23 -24.69 1.29
N ILE A 67 -2.01 -23.60 1.29
CA ILE A 67 -3.40 -23.59 1.79
C ILE A 67 -4.39 -23.02 0.76
N GLY A 68 -3.95 -22.22 -0.20
CA GLY A 68 -4.85 -21.48 -1.08
C GLY A 68 -5.61 -22.36 -2.08
N LEU A 69 -6.91 -22.12 -2.24
CA LEU A 69 -7.64 -22.61 -3.41
C LEU A 69 -7.01 -21.92 -4.64
N HIS A 70 -6.28 -22.67 -5.47
CA HIS A 70 -5.54 -22.14 -6.62
C HIS A 70 -6.45 -21.75 -7.80
N LEU A 71 -7.63 -21.18 -7.52
CA LEU A 71 -8.58 -20.74 -8.52
C LEU A 71 -8.00 -19.59 -9.35
N THR A 72 -8.32 -19.61 -10.64
CA THR A 72 -7.96 -18.53 -11.57
C THR A 72 -8.80 -17.29 -11.25
N ALA A 73 -8.14 -16.14 -11.17
CA ALA A 73 -8.82 -14.88 -10.87
C ALA A 73 -9.85 -14.55 -11.97
N PRO A 74 -11.06 -14.09 -11.60
CA PRO A 74 -12.10 -13.79 -12.58
C PRO A 74 -11.66 -12.64 -13.49
N LYS A 75 -11.94 -12.78 -14.80
CA LYS A 75 -11.54 -11.81 -15.82
C LYS A 75 -12.05 -10.39 -15.53
N TRP A 76 -13.21 -10.25 -14.87
CA TRP A 76 -13.79 -8.95 -14.50
C TRP A 76 -12.90 -8.14 -13.53
N LEU A 77 -12.25 -8.82 -12.58
CA LEU A 77 -11.37 -8.19 -11.59
C LEU A 77 -10.00 -7.82 -12.18
N MET A 78 -9.54 -8.57 -13.19
CA MET A 78 -8.31 -8.29 -13.93
C MET A 78 -8.51 -7.33 -15.12
N ARG A 79 -9.76 -7.06 -15.52
CA ARG A 79 -10.14 -6.13 -16.59
C ARG A 79 -9.81 -4.69 -16.16
N GLY A 80 -9.61 -3.79 -17.13
CA GLY A 80 -9.19 -2.41 -16.88
C GLY A 80 -10.10 -1.63 -15.91
N THR A 81 -11.39 -1.98 -15.86
CA THR A 81 -12.37 -1.36 -14.97
C THR A 81 -12.13 -1.66 -13.49
N GLY A 82 -11.88 -2.94 -13.12
CA GLY A 82 -11.64 -3.32 -11.72
C GLY A 82 -10.38 -2.66 -11.15
N LYS A 83 -9.31 -2.56 -11.96
CA LYS A 83 -8.08 -1.84 -11.59
C LYS A 83 -8.31 -0.34 -11.39
N ARG A 84 -9.13 0.28 -12.25
CA ARG A 84 -9.49 1.70 -12.12
C ARG A 84 -10.31 1.97 -10.86
N ILE A 85 -11.31 1.13 -10.56
CA ILE A 85 -12.12 1.28 -9.34
C ILE A 85 -11.24 1.19 -8.09
N MET A 86 -10.35 0.20 -8.02
CA MET A 86 -9.42 0.05 -6.89
C MET A 86 -8.44 1.22 -6.78
N LEU A 87 -7.94 1.73 -7.92
CA LEU A 87 -7.08 2.90 -7.96
C LEU A 87 -7.81 4.14 -7.47
N THR A 88 -9.01 4.41 -7.96
CA THR A 88 -9.85 5.55 -7.54
C THR A 88 -10.15 5.48 -6.05
N TYR A 89 -10.53 4.30 -5.53
CA TYR A 89 -10.73 4.11 -4.09
C TYR A 89 -9.47 4.47 -3.28
N PHE A 90 -8.30 3.98 -3.70
CA PHE A 90 -7.04 4.30 -3.02
C PHE A 90 -6.70 5.79 -3.10
N SER A 91 -6.87 6.43 -4.26
CA SER A 91 -6.60 7.85 -4.46
C SER A 91 -7.50 8.74 -3.61
N ILE A 92 -8.80 8.43 -3.52
CA ILE A 92 -9.74 9.15 -2.65
C ILE A 92 -9.35 8.99 -1.17
N ASN A 93 -9.01 7.77 -0.74
CA ASN A 93 -8.57 7.52 0.63
C ASN A 93 -7.28 8.28 0.96
N PHE A 94 -6.28 8.24 0.08
CA PHE A 94 -5.02 8.95 0.28
C PHE A 94 -5.23 10.47 0.34
N LEU A 95 -6.04 11.03 -0.56
CA LEU A 95 -6.40 12.45 -0.55
C LEU A 95 -7.10 12.83 0.75
N MET A 96 -8.04 12.00 1.23
CA MET A 96 -8.75 12.26 2.48
C MET A 96 -7.82 12.24 3.69
N ILE A 97 -6.85 11.32 3.75
CA ILE A 97 -5.83 11.28 4.81
C ILE A 97 -4.93 12.52 4.76
N CYS A 98 -4.48 12.93 3.57
CA CYS A 98 -3.68 14.15 3.41
C CYS A 98 -4.45 15.40 3.85
N LEU A 99 -5.70 15.54 3.42
CA LEU A 99 -6.56 16.67 3.80
C LEU A 99 -6.88 16.66 5.30
N SER A 100 -7.14 15.51 5.91
CA SER A 100 -7.40 15.44 7.35
C SER A 100 -6.15 15.76 8.17
N THR A 101 -4.98 15.31 7.72
CA THR A 101 -3.71 15.62 8.40
C THR A 101 -3.36 17.10 8.28
N LEU A 102 -3.62 17.71 7.11
CA LEU A 102 -3.44 19.14 6.90
C LEU A 102 -4.41 19.96 7.77
N MET A 103 -5.66 19.53 7.93
CA MET A 103 -6.63 20.20 8.80
C MET A 103 -6.25 20.14 10.29
N VAL A 104 -5.68 19.02 10.75
CA VAL A 104 -5.17 18.89 12.13
C VAL A 104 -3.91 19.73 12.32
N PHE A 105 -3.04 19.82 11.31
CA PHE A 105 -1.88 20.72 11.33
C PHE A 105 -2.28 22.21 11.39
N MET A 106 -3.39 22.57 10.75
CA MET A 106 -3.96 23.93 10.78
C MET A 106 -4.87 24.18 12.01
N ASP A 107 -4.85 23.30 13.01
CA ASP A 107 -5.59 23.40 14.29
C ASP A 107 -7.12 23.52 14.14
N LYS A 108 -7.69 23.04 13.02
CA LYS A 108 -9.14 23.18 12.73
C LYS A 108 -9.99 22.00 13.21
N ARG A 109 -9.39 20.93 13.75
CA ARG A 109 -10.06 19.66 14.07
C ARG A 109 -9.32 18.88 15.17
N ASP A 110 -10.07 18.35 16.14
CA ASP A 110 -9.54 17.42 17.14
C ASP A 110 -9.02 16.11 16.50
N PRO A 111 -7.96 15.48 17.06
CA PRO A 111 -7.42 14.23 16.56
C PRO A 111 -8.42 13.08 16.78
N LEU A 112 -8.89 12.45 15.70
CA LEU A 112 -9.67 11.21 15.83
C LEU A 112 -8.76 10.01 16.10
N GLU A 113 -8.76 9.53 17.34
CA GLU A 113 -8.04 8.34 17.82
C GLU A 113 -8.79 7.03 17.57
N LYS A 114 -9.48 6.88 16.43
CA LYS A 114 -10.29 5.68 16.14
C LYS A 114 -9.93 5.06 14.81
N ILE A 115 -9.62 3.76 14.84
CA ILE A 115 -9.36 2.94 13.65
C ILE A 115 -10.70 2.69 12.92
N ARG A 116 -10.79 3.18 11.68
CA ARG A 116 -11.96 2.97 10.82
C ARG A 116 -11.66 1.94 9.74
N PHE A 117 -12.33 0.80 9.78
CA PHE A 117 -12.29 -0.22 8.74
C PHE A 117 -13.08 0.24 7.51
N LEU A 118 -12.45 0.24 6.34
CA LEU A 118 -13.08 0.59 5.06
C LEU A 118 -13.91 1.89 5.11
N MET A 119 -13.45 2.91 5.85
CA MET A 119 -14.15 4.18 6.09
C MET A 119 -15.49 4.05 6.87
N ALA A 120 -16.11 2.87 6.96
CA ALA A 120 -17.50 2.64 7.37
C ALA A 120 -17.68 1.87 8.68
N PHE A 121 -16.80 0.93 9.03
CA PHE A 121 -16.91 0.16 10.28
C PHE A 121 -15.88 0.66 11.31
N GLN A 122 -16.34 1.34 12.35
CA GLN A 122 -15.49 1.67 13.49
C GLN A 122 -15.25 0.38 14.28
N LEU A 123 -13.99 -0.07 14.40
CA LEU A 123 -13.73 -1.14 15.37
C LEU A 123 -13.86 -0.53 16.77
N PRO A 124 -14.61 -1.16 17.70
CA PRO A 124 -14.78 -0.68 19.07
C PRO A 124 -13.53 -0.89 19.93
N TRP A 125 -12.43 -1.36 19.35
CA TRP A 125 -11.19 -1.64 20.08
C TRP A 125 -10.36 -0.36 20.17
N ASN A 126 -10.35 0.27 21.35
CA ASN A 126 -9.38 1.30 21.68
C ASN A 126 -8.00 0.65 21.72
N MET A 127 -7.12 1.04 20.80
CA MET A 127 -5.72 0.62 20.87
C MET A 127 -5.10 1.25 22.12
N PRO A 128 -4.41 0.47 22.95
CA PRO A 128 -3.71 1.04 24.10
C PRO A 128 -2.50 1.83 23.59
N ASN A 129 -2.51 3.16 23.79
CA ASN A 129 -1.34 4.00 23.65
C ASN A 129 -0.38 3.73 24.82
N LEU A 130 0.33 2.58 24.80
CA LEU A 130 1.16 2.11 25.93
C LEU A 130 2.45 2.94 26.18
N LEU A 131 2.80 3.87 25.31
CA LEU A 131 4.07 4.62 25.40
C LEU A 131 3.81 6.13 25.24
N TYR A 132 3.55 6.80 26.37
CA TYR A 132 3.53 8.25 26.48
C TYR A 132 4.96 8.81 26.52
N ILE A 133 5.67 8.71 25.39
CA ILE A 133 7.01 9.29 25.23
C ILE A 133 6.87 10.76 24.80
N GLY A 134 6.62 11.63 25.79
CA GLY A 134 6.69 13.08 25.62
C GLY A 134 5.64 13.69 24.68
N VAL A 135 5.76 15.01 24.47
CA VAL A 135 4.84 15.85 23.71
C VAL A 135 4.90 15.48 22.22
N ILE A 136 4.19 14.43 21.83
CA ILE A 136 4.07 14.02 20.43
C ILE A 136 3.01 14.92 19.80
N PRO A 137 3.26 15.51 18.62
CA PRO A 137 2.27 16.39 18.02
C PRO A 137 1.06 15.60 17.51
N ASP A 138 -0.14 16.11 17.77
CA ASP A 138 -1.42 15.42 17.54
C ASP A 138 -1.64 14.97 16.09
N TRP A 139 -1.07 15.71 15.14
CA TRP A 139 -1.10 15.36 13.71
C TRP A 139 -0.38 14.05 13.42
N ALA A 140 0.72 13.75 14.13
CA ALA A 140 1.53 12.56 13.92
C ALA A 140 0.79 11.30 14.40
N VAL A 141 0.07 11.41 15.52
CA VAL A 141 -0.78 10.35 16.07
C VAL A 141 -1.97 10.10 15.13
N HIS A 142 -2.64 11.18 14.69
CA HIS A 142 -3.76 11.08 13.75
C HIS A 142 -3.35 10.43 12.42
N LEU A 143 -2.22 10.85 11.86
CA LEU A 143 -1.67 10.29 10.63
C LEU A 143 -1.35 8.80 10.80
N GLY A 144 -0.74 8.41 11.93
CA GLY A 144 -0.40 7.03 12.23
C GLY A 144 -1.61 6.11 12.22
N PHE A 145 -2.69 6.49 12.90
CA PHE A 145 -3.94 5.72 12.93
C PHE A 145 -4.57 5.56 11.54
N ARG A 146 -4.53 6.61 10.72
CA ARG A 146 -5.06 6.59 9.34
C ARG A 146 -4.27 5.64 8.44
N VAL A 147 -2.93 5.76 8.45
CA VAL A 147 -2.04 4.92 7.62
C VAL A 147 -2.12 3.46 8.06
N TYR A 148 -2.12 3.21 9.37
CA TYR A 148 -2.25 1.86 9.91
C TYR A 148 -3.57 1.20 9.50
N SER A 149 -4.70 1.89 9.67
CA SER A 149 -6.01 1.36 9.26
C SER A 149 -6.07 1.02 7.76
N MET A 150 -5.51 1.88 6.93
CA MET A 150 -5.46 1.71 5.48
C MET A 150 -4.62 0.49 5.07
N MET A 151 -3.47 0.28 5.71
CA MET A 151 -2.64 -0.90 5.50
C MET A 151 -3.29 -2.17 6.04
N PHE A 152 -3.93 -2.11 7.20
CA PHE A 152 -4.61 -3.26 7.83
C PHE A 152 -5.80 -3.74 6.98
N THR A 153 -6.71 -2.82 6.62
CA THR A 153 -7.88 -3.11 5.78
C THR A 153 -7.47 -3.70 4.44
N THR A 154 -6.52 -3.06 3.75
CA THR A 154 -6.05 -3.60 2.48
C THR A 154 -5.45 -4.98 2.70
N THR A 155 -4.65 -5.21 3.75
CA THR A 155 -4.03 -6.51 4.06
C THR A 155 -5.04 -7.61 4.26
N ILE A 156 -6.12 -7.35 5.00
CA ILE A 156 -7.22 -8.30 5.16
C ILE A 156 -7.87 -8.64 3.82
N ILE A 157 -8.20 -7.63 3.00
CA ILE A 157 -8.77 -7.87 1.66
C ILE A 157 -7.78 -8.70 0.82
N GLY A 158 -6.49 -8.39 0.87
CA GLY A 158 -5.47 -9.13 0.16
C GLY A 158 -5.34 -10.57 0.64
N LEU A 159 -5.45 -10.80 1.94
CA LEU A 159 -5.40 -12.13 2.55
C LEU A 159 -6.62 -12.96 2.13
N LEU A 160 -7.82 -12.37 2.14
CA LEU A 160 -9.05 -13.00 1.63
C LEU A 160 -8.93 -13.35 0.14
N LEU A 161 -8.48 -12.41 -0.69
CA LEU A 161 -8.30 -12.64 -2.13
C LEU A 161 -7.21 -13.69 -2.40
N SER A 162 -6.12 -13.70 -1.64
CA SER A 162 -5.04 -14.68 -1.79
C SER A 162 -5.38 -16.06 -1.23
N GLY A 163 -6.39 -16.18 -0.35
CA GLY A 163 -6.92 -17.48 0.08
C GLY A 163 -7.82 -18.14 -0.96
N ILE A 164 -8.60 -17.33 -1.68
CA ILE A 164 -9.56 -17.80 -2.70
C ILE A 164 -8.91 -17.94 -4.08
N TYR A 165 -7.96 -17.06 -4.42
CA TYR A 165 -7.29 -17.01 -5.73
C TYR A 165 -5.78 -17.18 -5.60
N LYS A 166 -5.08 -17.36 -6.73
CA LYS A 166 -3.60 -17.41 -6.75
C LYS A 166 -2.99 -16.25 -5.97
N ALA A 167 -1.98 -16.53 -5.15
CA ALA A 167 -1.38 -15.56 -4.22
C ALA A 167 -0.91 -14.24 -4.86
N ARG A 168 -0.54 -14.24 -6.15
CA ARG A 168 -0.15 -13.02 -6.91
C ARG A 168 -1.29 -12.23 -7.53
N THR A 169 -2.54 -12.63 -7.33
CA THR A 169 -3.73 -11.93 -7.84
C THR A 169 -3.81 -10.51 -7.25
N TRP A 170 -3.51 -10.35 -5.96
CA TRP A 170 -3.46 -9.05 -5.30
C TRP A 170 -2.49 -8.07 -5.99
N CYS A 171 -1.29 -8.52 -6.36
CA CYS A 171 -0.32 -7.68 -7.09
C CYS A 171 -0.85 -7.17 -8.43
N ALA A 172 -1.70 -7.94 -9.11
CA ALA A 172 -2.24 -7.56 -10.41
C ALA A 172 -3.33 -6.47 -10.32
N ILE A 173 -4.00 -6.38 -9.17
CA ILE A 173 -5.10 -5.43 -8.89
C ILE A 173 -4.61 -4.27 -8.01
N CYS A 174 -3.44 -4.42 -7.39
CA CYS A 174 -2.86 -3.44 -6.49
C CYS A 174 -2.83 -2.04 -7.15
N PRO A 175 -3.32 -1.01 -6.44
CA PRO A 175 -3.36 0.36 -6.95
C PRO A 175 -1.94 0.85 -7.28
N MET A 176 -0.94 0.49 -6.46
CA MET A 176 0.46 0.81 -6.73
C MET A 176 0.97 0.15 -8.00
N GLY A 177 0.68 -1.14 -8.22
CA GLY A 177 1.08 -1.83 -9.44
C GLY A 177 0.43 -1.25 -10.69
N THR A 178 -0.82 -0.81 -10.58
CA THR A 178 -1.54 -0.12 -11.65
C THR A 178 -0.94 1.25 -11.92
N LEU A 179 -0.65 2.04 -10.88
CA LEU A 179 -0.05 3.36 -11.02
C LEU A 179 1.36 3.31 -11.61
N SER A 180 2.21 2.38 -11.14
CA SER A 180 3.51 2.11 -11.74
C SER A 180 3.40 1.69 -13.21
N SER A 181 2.38 0.88 -13.56
CA SER A 181 2.16 0.47 -14.95
C SER A 181 1.78 1.63 -15.86
N MET A 182 1.00 2.59 -15.34
CA MET A 182 0.60 3.79 -16.06
C MET A 182 1.78 4.75 -16.23
N ALA A 183 2.57 4.96 -15.17
CA ALA A 183 3.77 5.80 -15.21
C ALA A 183 4.78 5.30 -16.24
N LEU A 184 5.06 3.99 -16.26
CA LEU A 184 5.98 3.38 -17.23
C LEU A 184 5.46 3.44 -18.67
N ARG A 185 4.15 3.24 -18.87
CA ARG A 185 3.56 3.38 -20.21
C ARG A 185 3.72 4.81 -20.73
N LYS A 186 3.46 5.82 -19.89
CA LYS A 186 3.63 7.23 -20.24
C LYS A 186 5.09 7.54 -20.58
N HIS A 187 6.04 7.07 -19.76
CA HIS A 187 7.47 7.23 -20.03
C HIS A 187 7.87 6.62 -21.37
N ASN A 188 7.47 5.38 -21.65
CA ASN A 188 7.79 4.70 -22.92
C ASN A 188 7.17 5.41 -24.13
N THR A 189 5.95 5.93 -24.01
CA THR A 189 5.31 6.72 -25.08
C THR A 189 6.05 8.04 -25.33
N LEU A 190 6.50 8.73 -24.27
CA LEU A 190 7.32 9.94 -24.40
C LEU A 190 8.65 9.67 -25.10
N VAL A 191 9.35 8.59 -24.71
CA VAL A 191 10.61 8.18 -25.35
C VAL A 191 10.37 7.81 -26.82
N ALA A 192 9.34 7.05 -27.13
CA ALA A 192 9.01 6.69 -28.51
C ALA A 192 8.74 7.93 -29.38
N ASN A 193 7.98 8.91 -28.85
CA ASN A 193 7.72 10.15 -29.56
C ASN A 193 8.99 11.00 -29.77
N ASN A 194 9.90 11.05 -28.80
CA ASN A 194 11.18 11.76 -28.94
C ASN A 194 12.11 11.09 -29.96
N LEU A 195 12.12 9.76 -30.05
CA LEU A 195 12.88 9.03 -31.07
C LEU A 195 12.32 9.27 -32.47
N LEU A 196 11.00 9.32 -32.61
CA LEU A 196 10.34 9.64 -33.89
C LEU A 196 10.56 11.10 -34.31
N ALA A 197 10.65 12.02 -33.35
CA ALA A 197 10.97 13.42 -33.63
C ALA A 197 12.42 13.61 -34.11
N ASN A 198 13.38 12.92 -33.48
CA ASN A 198 14.79 12.95 -33.89
C ASN A 198 15.08 12.24 -35.23
N ASN A 199 14.25 11.28 -35.65
CA ASN A 199 14.40 10.59 -36.95
C ASN A 199 13.78 11.36 -38.13
N LYS A 200 13.11 12.50 -37.87
CA LYS A 200 12.50 13.37 -38.88
C LYS A 200 13.31 14.64 -39.16
N GLN A 201 14.38 14.89 -38.42
CA GLN A 201 15.41 15.90 -38.72
C GLN A 201 16.57 15.26 -39.46
#